data_AF-A0A8J6SCR9-F1
#
_entry.id   AF-A0A8J6SCR9-F1
#
_cell.length_a   1.000
_cell.length_b   1.000
_cell.length_c   1.000
_cell.angle_alpha   90.00
_cell.angle_beta   90.00
_cell.angle_gamma   90.00
#
_symmetry.space_group_name_H-M   'P 1'
#
loop_
_entity.id
_entity.type
_entity.pdbx_description
1 polymer ?
#
loop_
_entity_poly.entity_id
_entity_poly.type
_entity_poly.pdbx_seq_one_letter_code
_entity_poly.pdbx_strand_id
1 'polypeptide(L)'
;MRESIGKSMLNLSPGSPTDTVGGLPTSQGVPPEGFYTWDREAKAVNLVDLSAPFQLVGRQAQFQRITQVLARDGDLLIAGVPGSGRRTLVRRAAQEVGVKILEVDCIRVTDGQRFVQLLCESIDQTFQSTTAQAFIREWIERKAAELFVLKDEGNGRERLKPVRVESQELQWSAFEVLLDLLQGLAESSGGRVVLILESFPHIRSWDRNGVWETFLRKEIERQTQVSYVLVATIAEISLHADEPGNHLEIVKLAPLANDVVAAWVQEVLHGEGLTFDPRSQALELFVNAVQGHLGDASALVRRLKSVRVSDGLIRDWHVQQAIQELLADLSMVFESLLMLLPANQAHLLESLALDPTDKPQSRDYIHKHYLSRGGSLQGAIAGLQHKGLIYGSEQGYRLALPLFALWLRQRLS
;
A
#
# COMPACT_ATOMS: atom_id res chain seq x y z
N MET A 1 -10.58 -18.73 49.29
CA MET A 1 -10.48 -18.42 50.74
C MET A 1 -9.59 -17.20 50.86
N ARG A 2 -9.97 -15.98 51.23
CA ARG A 2 -11.16 -15.27 51.74
C ARG A 2 -10.94 -13.80 51.27
N GLU A 3 -11.91 -13.12 50.67
CA GLU A 3 -12.80 -12.09 51.29
C GLU A 3 -12.02 -10.95 52.02
N SER A 4 -12.36 -9.65 51.98
CA SER A 4 -13.60 -8.91 51.69
C SER A 4 -13.27 -7.39 51.54
N ILE A 5 -13.87 -6.63 50.62
CA ILE A 5 -15.03 -5.69 50.78
C ILE A 5 -14.70 -4.31 51.39
N GLY A 6 -15.14 -3.22 50.71
CA GLY A 6 -15.69 -2.05 51.42
C GLY A 6 -15.87 -0.71 50.69
N LYS A 7 -17.04 -0.52 50.03
CA LYS A 7 -17.94 0.69 49.98
C LYS A 7 -17.40 2.02 49.37
N SER A 8 -18.15 2.90 48.69
CA SER A 8 -19.56 3.34 48.82
C SER A 8 -20.04 4.10 47.56
N MET A 9 -21.36 4.10 47.34
CA MET A 9 -22.14 4.87 46.35
C MET A 9 -22.11 6.40 46.62
N LEU A 10 -22.51 7.20 45.60
CA LEU A 10 -23.60 8.20 45.69
C LEU A 10 -24.01 8.72 44.29
N ASN A 11 -25.32 8.63 44.02
CA ASN A 11 -26.07 9.29 42.94
C ASN A 11 -26.12 10.81 43.14
N LEU A 12 -26.38 11.57 42.06
CA LEU A 12 -27.38 12.65 41.98
C LEU A 12 -27.35 13.34 40.58
N SER A 13 -28.44 13.20 39.82
CA SER A 13 -28.98 14.24 38.90
C SER A 13 -30.12 14.96 39.65
N PRO A 14 -30.72 16.13 39.25
CA PRO A 14 -31.32 16.37 37.91
C PRO A 14 -31.39 17.86 37.43
N GLY A 15 -31.96 18.10 36.24
CA GLY A 15 -32.78 19.31 35.97
C GLY A 15 -32.48 20.15 34.71
N SER A 16 -33.24 19.94 33.63
CA SER A 16 -33.69 20.94 32.62
C SER A 16 -34.96 21.65 33.15
N PRO A 17 -35.71 22.57 32.46
CA PRO A 17 -35.73 23.01 31.04
C PRO A 17 -35.99 24.54 30.80
N THR A 18 -36.11 25.01 29.54
CA THR A 18 -37.12 26.01 29.07
C THR A 18 -37.11 26.21 27.54
N ASP A 19 -38.31 26.24 26.96
CA ASP A 19 -38.69 26.57 25.56
C ASP A 19 -38.77 28.08 25.25
N THR A 20 -38.65 28.48 23.96
CA THR A 20 -39.49 29.47 23.20
C THR A 20 -38.89 29.72 21.80
N VAL A 21 -39.53 29.30 20.69
CA VAL A 21 -40.51 29.96 19.79
C VAL A 21 -40.05 31.24 19.05
N GLY A 22 -40.01 31.18 17.70
CA GLY A 22 -40.59 32.21 16.82
C GLY A 22 -39.71 32.82 15.70
N GLY A 23 -40.17 32.73 14.43
CA GLY A 23 -39.95 33.79 13.42
C GLY A 23 -39.39 33.41 12.04
N LEU A 24 -40.29 33.12 11.08
CA LEU A 24 -40.10 33.24 9.61
C LEU A 24 -40.09 34.74 9.19
N PRO A 25 -39.61 35.18 8.00
CA PRO A 25 -40.29 34.83 6.73
C PRO A 25 -39.46 34.88 5.40
N THR A 26 -40.05 34.29 4.34
CA THR A 26 -40.16 34.71 2.89
C THR A 26 -38.96 35.36 2.17
N SER A 27 -38.68 35.21 0.87
CA SER A 27 -39.33 34.64 -0.33
C SER A 27 -38.39 34.92 -1.52
N GLN A 28 -38.42 34.05 -2.53
CA GLN A 28 -38.29 34.33 -3.98
C GLN A 28 -37.15 35.21 -4.53
N GLY A 29 -36.49 34.71 -5.59
CA GLY A 29 -35.91 35.59 -6.63
C GLY A 29 -34.78 34.97 -7.45
N VAL A 30 -35.11 34.31 -8.55
CA VAL A 30 -34.21 34.08 -9.70
C VAL A 30 -34.07 35.42 -10.46
N PRO A 31 -32.87 35.86 -10.88
CA PRO A 31 -32.47 35.83 -12.32
C PRO A 31 -30.93 35.83 -12.54
N PRO A 32 -30.37 36.03 -13.76
CA PRO A 32 -30.67 35.46 -15.07
C PRO A 32 -29.42 34.87 -15.80
N GLU A 33 -29.66 34.23 -16.94
CA GLU A 33 -28.67 33.80 -17.96
C GLU A 33 -27.98 34.99 -18.67
N GLY A 34 -26.73 34.77 -19.14
CA GLY A 34 -26.02 35.72 -20.00
C GLY A 34 -24.57 35.35 -20.37
N PHE A 35 -24.41 34.36 -21.25
CA PHE A 35 -23.39 34.18 -22.32
C PHE A 35 -21.98 34.82 -22.18
N TYR A 36 -20.91 34.01 -22.29
CA TYR A 36 -20.08 33.88 -23.51
C TYR A 36 -18.99 32.78 -23.36
N THR A 37 -19.01 31.89 -24.35
CA THR A 37 -18.04 30.87 -24.84
C THR A 37 -16.59 31.41 -25.02
N TRP A 38 -15.46 30.68 -25.08
CA TRP A 38 -15.06 29.40 -25.71
C TRP A 38 -13.68 28.93 -25.14
N ASP A 39 -13.51 27.60 -25.07
CA ASP A 39 -12.32 26.77 -25.36
C ASP A 39 -10.99 26.74 -24.56
N ARG A 40 -10.67 25.45 -24.25
CA ARG A 40 -9.40 24.71 -24.22
C ARG A 40 -8.61 24.49 -22.91
N GLU A 41 -8.56 23.19 -22.59
CA GLU A 41 -7.41 22.38 -22.15
C GLU A 41 -6.91 22.52 -20.71
N ALA A 42 -7.44 21.64 -19.85
CA ALA A 42 -6.70 20.61 -19.10
C ALA A 42 -7.55 20.08 -17.93
N LYS A 43 -8.49 19.17 -18.21
CA LYS A 43 -9.12 18.33 -17.17
C LYS A 43 -8.72 16.88 -17.40
N ALA A 44 -7.50 16.56 -16.98
CA ALA A 44 -7.08 15.20 -16.69
C ALA A 44 -7.17 14.98 -15.17
N VAL A 45 -8.39 14.86 -14.66
CA VAL A 45 -8.65 14.18 -13.38
C VAL A 45 -9.90 13.33 -13.60
N ASN A 46 -9.69 12.17 -14.21
CA ASN A 46 -10.65 11.07 -14.16
C ASN A 46 -10.05 9.98 -13.28
N LEU A 47 -10.36 10.10 -11.99
CA LEU A 47 -10.20 9.05 -10.97
C LEU A 47 -11.52 8.93 -10.21
N VAL A 48 -12.64 9.02 -10.94
CA VAL A 48 -13.99 8.85 -10.38
C VAL A 48 -14.33 7.36 -10.40
N ASP A 49 -14.17 6.79 -9.20
CA ASP A 49 -15.07 5.85 -8.54
C ASP A 49 -15.23 4.42 -9.11
N LEU A 50 -14.43 3.50 -8.55
CA LEU A 50 -14.60 2.05 -8.64
C LEU A 50 -14.63 1.41 -7.24
N SER A 51 -15.00 2.17 -6.20
CA SER A 51 -14.46 1.95 -4.85
C SER A 51 -15.29 1.09 -3.89
N ALA A 52 -16.54 0.71 -4.19
CA ALA A 52 -17.39 0.05 -3.19
C ALA A 52 -17.17 -1.48 -3.01
N PRO A 53 -17.05 -2.35 -4.06
CA PRO A 53 -17.00 -3.81 -3.82
C PRO A 53 -15.59 -4.40 -3.63
N PHE A 54 -14.54 -3.75 -4.15
CA PHE A 54 -13.23 -4.42 -4.35
C PHE A 54 -12.30 -4.42 -3.14
N GLN A 55 -12.45 -3.45 -2.23
CA GLN A 55 -11.33 -3.11 -1.35
C GLN A 55 -11.10 -4.11 -0.20
N LEU A 56 -12.11 -4.94 0.13
CA LEU A 56 -12.06 -5.86 1.28
C LEU A 56 -12.27 -7.33 0.93
N VAL A 57 -12.42 -7.68 -0.36
CA VAL A 57 -12.76 -9.05 -0.79
C VAL A 57 -11.75 -10.06 -0.25
N GLY A 58 -12.22 -11.01 0.57
CA GLY A 58 -11.37 -12.02 1.21
C GLY A 58 -10.34 -11.45 2.20
N ARG A 59 -10.48 -10.17 2.61
CA ARG A 59 -9.55 -9.43 3.47
C ARG A 59 -10.20 -8.86 4.73
N GLN A 60 -11.42 -9.27 5.07
CA GLN A 60 -12.18 -8.74 6.21
C GLN A 60 -11.42 -8.91 7.53
N ALA A 61 -10.83 -10.08 7.77
CA ALA A 61 -10.05 -10.33 8.98
C ALA A 61 -8.81 -9.43 9.07
N GLN A 62 -8.07 -9.27 7.97
CA GLN A 62 -6.89 -8.41 7.92
C GLN A 62 -7.28 -6.93 8.09
N PHE A 63 -8.35 -6.49 7.46
CA PHE A 63 -8.88 -5.14 7.62
C PHE A 63 -9.26 -4.84 9.07
N GLN A 64 -10.02 -5.74 9.71
CA GLN A 64 -10.39 -5.60 11.12
C GLN A 64 -9.15 -5.55 12.01
N ARG A 65 -8.14 -6.39 11.74
CA ARG A 65 -6.90 -6.39 12.51
C ARG A 65 -6.14 -5.07 12.38
N ILE A 66 -5.95 -4.57 11.16
CA ILE A 66 -5.27 -3.29 10.91
C ILE A 66 -6.03 -2.14 11.59
N THR A 67 -7.36 -2.12 11.46
CA THR A 67 -8.21 -1.10 12.09
C THR A 67 -8.06 -1.12 13.61
N GLN A 68 -8.03 -2.29 14.23
CA GLN A 68 -7.85 -2.42 15.69
C GLN A 68 -6.48 -1.95 16.16
N VAL A 69 -5.42 -2.21 15.39
CA VAL A 69 -4.05 -1.77 15.69
C VAL A 69 -3.97 -0.25 15.64
N LEU A 70 -4.44 0.35 14.54
CA LEU A 70 -4.43 1.80 14.35
C LEU A 70 -5.34 2.52 15.36
N ALA A 71 -6.48 1.93 15.74
CA ALA A 71 -7.36 2.49 16.77
C ALA A 71 -6.74 2.50 18.18
N ARG A 72 -5.70 1.69 18.41
CA ARG A 72 -4.94 1.63 19.67
C ARG A 72 -3.57 2.29 19.54
N ASP A 73 -3.37 3.07 18.49
CA ASP A 73 -2.15 3.81 18.21
C ASP A 73 -0.91 2.91 18.03
N GLY A 74 -1.14 1.65 17.66
CA GLY A 74 -0.07 0.68 17.42
C GLY A 74 0.51 0.76 16.01
N ASP A 75 1.75 0.31 15.89
CA ASP A 75 2.49 0.24 14.63
C ASP A 75 2.27 -1.10 13.93
N LEU A 76 2.40 -1.12 12.60
CA LEU A 76 2.21 -2.34 11.84
C LEU A 76 3.14 -2.50 10.64
N LEU A 77 3.50 -3.75 10.37
CA LEU A 77 4.10 -4.20 9.12
C LEU A 77 3.04 -4.94 8.30
N ILE A 78 2.69 -4.41 7.13
CA ILE A 78 1.86 -5.11 6.17
C ILE A 78 2.71 -5.67 5.04
N ALA A 79 2.68 -7.00 4.89
CA ALA A 79 3.55 -7.71 3.96
C ALA A 79 2.75 -8.56 2.98
N GLY A 80 3.16 -8.59 1.72
CA GLY A 80 2.42 -9.25 0.64
C GLY A 80 3.21 -9.23 -0.67
N VAL A 81 2.58 -9.58 -1.78
CA VAL A 81 3.17 -9.43 -3.13
C VAL A 81 2.65 -8.17 -3.83
N PRO A 82 3.31 -7.67 -4.88
CA PRO A 82 2.73 -6.61 -5.72
C PRO A 82 1.28 -6.94 -6.12
N GLY A 83 0.39 -5.93 -6.09
CA GLY A 83 -1.02 -6.12 -6.41
C GLY A 83 -1.87 -6.85 -5.36
N SER A 84 -1.32 -7.25 -4.20
CA SER A 84 -2.09 -7.94 -3.14
C SER A 84 -3.10 -7.06 -2.36
N GLY A 85 -3.08 -5.74 -2.58
CA GLY A 85 -3.99 -4.79 -1.93
C GLY A 85 -3.45 -4.12 -0.66
N ARG A 86 -2.17 -4.30 -0.31
CA ARG A 86 -1.56 -3.75 0.93
C ARG A 86 -1.87 -2.27 1.16
N ARG A 87 -1.54 -1.42 0.18
CA ARG A 87 -1.72 0.04 0.25
C ARG A 87 -3.20 0.41 0.42
N THR A 88 -4.07 -0.19 -0.39
CA THR A 88 -5.51 0.04 -0.33
C THR A 88 -6.10 -0.33 1.03
N LEU A 89 -5.67 -1.48 1.58
CA LEU A 89 -6.19 -2.00 2.84
C LEU A 89 -5.81 -1.10 4.02
N VAL A 90 -4.54 -0.69 4.10
CA VAL A 90 -4.07 0.23 5.15
C VAL A 90 -4.74 1.59 5.04
N ARG A 91 -4.77 2.18 3.84
CA ARG A 91 -5.37 3.50 3.64
C ARG A 91 -6.84 3.50 4.07
N ARG A 92 -7.60 2.46 3.69
CA ARG A 92 -8.99 2.32 4.10
C ARG A 92 -9.12 2.15 5.61
N ALA A 93 -8.27 1.34 6.24
CA ALA A 93 -8.32 1.14 7.69
C ALA A 93 -7.99 2.43 8.46
N ALA A 94 -6.99 3.19 8.01
CA ALA A 94 -6.66 4.48 8.59
C ALA A 94 -7.81 5.49 8.42
N GLN A 95 -8.46 5.51 7.24
CA GLN A 95 -9.66 6.32 7.01
C GLN A 95 -10.82 5.92 7.93
N GLU A 96 -11.05 4.62 8.14
CA GLU A 96 -12.08 4.09 9.05
C GLU A 96 -11.87 4.54 10.50
N VAL A 97 -10.62 4.59 10.96
CA VAL A 97 -10.26 5.10 12.30
C VAL A 97 -10.38 6.63 12.37
N GLY A 98 -10.37 7.34 11.23
CA GLY A 98 -10.48 8.80 11.18
C GLY A 98 -9.19 9.53 11.55
N VAL A 99 -8.03 8.90 11.35
CA VAL A 99 -6.71 9.50 11.62
C VAL A 99 -6.20 10.33 10.44
N LYS A 100 -5.27 11.25 10.70
CA LYS A 100 -4.56 11.96 9.63
C LYS A 100 -3.52 11.03 9.01
N ILE A 101 -3.48 10.97 7.68
CA ILE A 101 -2.65 10.01 6.95
C ILE A 101 -1.55 10.76 6.21
N LEU A 102 -0.30 10.43 6.51
CA LEU A 102 0.87 10.81 5.72
C LEU A 102 1.35 9.59 4.96
N GLU A 103 1.65 9.76 3.69
CA GLU A 103 2.23 8.71 2.85
C GLU A 103 3.58 9.16 2.29
N VAL A 104 4.56 8.26 2.32
CA VAL A 104 5.85 8.43 1.65
C VAL A 104 6.14 7.18 0.85
N ASP A 105 6.38 7.35 -0.45
CA ASP A 105 6.79 6.28 -1.34
C ASP A 105 8.31 6.10 -1.30
N CYS A 106 8.78 5.04 -0.63
CA CYS A 106 10.20 4.76 -0.46
C CYS A 106 10.90 4.38 -1.77
N ILE A 107 10.19 4.07 -2.86
CA ILE A 107 10.81 3.94 -4.19
C ILE A 107 11.33 5.30 -4.68
N ARG A 108 10.61 6.38 -4.34
CA ARG A 108 10.99 7.75 -4.73
C ARG A 108 12.06 8.34 -3.81
N VAL A 109 12.36 7.69 -2.69
CA VAL A 109 13.40 8.09 -1.76
C VAL A 109 14.73 7.54 -2.27
N THR A 110 15.46 8.36 -3.03
CA THR A 110 16.74 7.97 -3.65
C THR A 110 17.95 8.25 -2.77
N ASP A 111 17.79 9.09 -1.77
CA ASP A 111 18.81 9.56 -0.83
C ASP A 111 18.13 10.29 0.36
N GLY A 112 18.94 10.72 1.33
CA GLY A 112 18.47 11.42 2.54
C GLY A 112 17.79 12.76 2.25
N GLN A 113 18.31 13.55 1.30
CA GLN A 113 17.69 14.82 0.91
C GLN A 113 16.28 14.60 0.35
N ARG A 114 16.14 13.60 -0.52
CA ARG A 114 14.86 13.25 -1.13
C ARG A 114 13.88 12.71 -0.09
N PHE A 115 14.37 12.00 0.93
CA PHE A 115 13.54 11.54 2.05
C PHE A 115 12.94 12.72 2.82
N VAL A 116 13.80 13.65 3.27
CA VAL A 116 13.42 14.88 3.97
C VAL A 116 12.41 15.67 3.13
N GLN A 117 12.65 15.84 1.84
CA GLN A 117 11.74 16.55 0.95
C GLN A 117 10.36 15.88 0.88
N LEU A 118 10.30 14.55 0.70
CA LEU A 118 9.03 13.82 0.60
C LEU A 118 8.25 13.86 1.92
N LEU A 119 8.93 13.85 3.07
CA LEU A 119 8.31 14.06 4.38
C LEU A 119 7.71 15.46 4.49
N CYS A 120 8.43 16.52 4.12
CA CYS A 120 7.88 17.88 4.09
C CYS A 120 6.64 17.98 3.19
N GLU A 121 6.71 17.41 1.98
CA GLU A 121 5.59 17.39 1.04
C GLU A 121 4.35 16.68 1.65
N SER A 122 4.55 15.58 2.36
CA SER A 122 3.48 14.81 3.02
C SER A 122 2.88 15.55 4.22
N ILE A 123 3.73 16.21 5.02
CA ILE A 123 3.31 17.07 6.14
C ILE A 123 2.45 18.22 5.63
N ASP A 124 2.92 18.96 4.62
CA ASP A 124 2.16 20.07 4.03
C ASP A 124 0.81 19.62 3.47
N GLN A 125 0.78 18.48 2.78
CA GLN A 125 -0.47 17.96 2.21
C GLN A 125 -1.48 17.59 3.30
N THR A 126 -1.01 17.13 4.46
CA THR A 126 -1.87 16.65 5.55
C THR A 126 -2.31 17.78 6.50
N PHE A 127 -1.40 18.71 6.81
CA PHE A 127 -1.59 19.75 7.81
C PHE A 127 -1.83 21.12 7.16
N GLN A 128 -3.03 21.28 6.60
CA GLN A 128 -3.40 22.48 5.85
C GLN A 128 -4.07 23.58 6.69
N SER A 129 -4.42 23.30 7.95
CA SER A 129 -5.14 24.26 8.79
C SER A 129 -4.25 25.42 9.22
N THR A 130 -4.84 26.60 9.42
CA THR A 130 -4.12 27.80 9.88
C THR A 130 -3.40 27.56 11.21
N THR A 131 -4.00 26.81 12.12
CA THR A 131 -3.38 26.43 13.41
C THR A 131 -2.12 25.58 13.20
N ALA A 132 -2.17 24.58 12.30
CA ALA A 132 -1.01 23.75 12.03
C ALA A 132 0.11 24.54 11.33
N GLN A 133 -0.25 25.45 10.42
CA GLN A 133 0.70 26.33 9.75
C GLN A 133 1.37 27.30 10.73
N ALA A 134 0.61 27.86 11.69
CA ALA A 134 1.18 28.67 12.77
C ALA A 134 2.15 27.87 13.64
N PHE A 135 1.79 26.62 13.98
CA PHE A 135 2.66 25.71 14.73
C PHE A 135 3.97 25.40 13.98
N ILE A 136 3.90 25.11 12.68
CA ILE A 136 5.09 24.87 11.84
C ILE A 136 5.97 26.12 11.83
N ARG A 137 5.40 27.32 11.70
CA ARG A 137 6.18 28.57 11.71
C ARG A 137 6.91 28.77 13.04
N GLU A 138 6.21 28.64 14.16
CA GLU A 138 6.82 28.75 15.49
C GLU A 138 7.92 27.69 15.69
N TRP A 139 7.67 26.45 15.25
CA TRP A 139 8.65 25.38 15.32
C TRP A 139 9.91 25.68 14.51
N ILE A 140 9.77 26.22 13.29
CA ILE A 140 10.92 26.66 12.47
C ILE A 140 11.71 27.74 13.23
N GLU A 141 11.05 28.80 13.68
CA GLU A 141 11.72 29.92 14.37
C GLU A 141 12.48 29.48 15.62
N ARG A 142 11.96 28.49 16.36
CA ARG A 142 12.55 28.06 17.63
C ARG A 142 13.60 26.96 17.48
N LYS A 143 13.46 26.06 16.51
CA LYS A 143 14.23 24.80 16.46
C LYS A 143 14.88 24.49 15.12
N ALA A 144 14.42 25.09 14.01
CA ALA A 144 14.72 24.55 12.69
C ALA A 144 14.96 25.62 11.59
N ALA A 145 15.23 26.87 11.97
CA ALA A 145 15.38 28.00 11.05
C ALA A 145 16.51 27.81 10.02
N GLU A 146 17.56 27.07 10.37
CA GLU A 146 18.68 26.76 9.46
C GLU A 146 18.37 25.59 8.51
N LEU A 147 17.34 24.78 8.84
CA LEU A 147 17.03 23.53 8.15
C LEU A 147 15.80 23.67 7.24
N PHE A 148 14.85 24.52 7.61
CA PHE A 148 13.56 24.64 6.92
C PHE A 148 13.12 26.08 6.74
N VAL A 149 12.29 26.29 5.71
CA VAL A 149 11.67 27.56 5.42
C VAL A 149 10.25 27.34 4.90
N LEU A 150 9.37 28.28 5.20
CA LEU A 150 8.05 28.39 4.58
C LEU A 150 8.17 29.25 3.32
N LYS A 151 7.79 28.70 2.16
CA LYS A 151 7.79 29.43 0.88
C LYS A 151 6.40 29.49 0.28
N ASP A 152 5.97 30.68 -0.14
CA ASP A 152 4.76 30.87 -0.94
C ASP A 152 5.01 30.41 -2.39
N GLU A 153 4.20 29.47 -2.88
CA GLU A 153 4.26 28.97 -4.27
C GLU A 153 3.33 29.76 -5.22
N GLY A 154 2.87 30.95 -4.82
CA GLY A 154 2.10 31.87 -5.68
C GLY A 154 0.59 31.66 -5.65
N ASN A 155 0.10 30.79 -4.77
CA ASN A 155 -1.32 30.57 -4.49
C ASN A 155 -1.74 31.16 -3.12
N GLY A 156 -0.87 31.95 -2.48
CA GLY A 156 -1.10 32.51 -1.15
C GLY A 156 -0.94 31.48 -0.03
N ARG A 157 -0.38 30.31 -0.34
CA ARG A 157 -0.12 29.24 0.63
C ARG A 157 1.37 28.98 0.73
N GLU A 158 1.87 29.12 1.95
CA GLU A 158 3.23 28.73 2.27
C GLU A 158 3.35 27.21 2.43
N ARG A 159 4.51 26.69 2.00
CA ARG A 159 4.84 25.27 2.04
C ARG A 159 6.16 25.05 2.77
N LEU A 160 6.21 24.04 3.62
CA LEU A 160 7.41 23.58 4.29
C LEU A 160 8.39 23.04 3.24
N LYS A 161 9.56 23.66 3.15
CA LYS A 161 10.64 23.19 2.27
C LYS A 161 11.93 23.07 3.07
N PRO A 162 12.74 22.04 2.82
CA PRO A 162 14.10 22.04 3.31
C PRO A 162 14.86 23.21 2.68
N VAL A 163 15.71 23.86 3.46
CA VAL A 163 16.75 24.74 2.93
C VAL A 163 17.66 23.87 2.05
N ARG A 164 18.14 24.40 0.93
CA ARG A 164 18.95 23.61 -0.01
C ARG A 164 20.31 23.37 0.64
N VAL A 165 20.58 22.13 1.03
CA VAL A 165 21.78 21.79 1.79
C VAL A 165 22.49 20.58 1.17
N GLU A 166 23.80 20.71 0.97
CA GLU A 166 24.66 19.67 0.41
C GLU A 166 25.28 18.75 1.47
N SER A 167 25.30 19.15 2.75
CA SER A 167 25.87 18.36 3.85
C SER A 167 24.95 17.23 4.30
N GLN A 168 25.51 16.02 4.41
CA GLN A 168 24.82 14.85 4.97
C GLN A 168 24.44 15.04 6.44
N GLU A 169 25.25 15.76 7.23
CA GLU A 169 24.98 16.01 8.66
C GLU A 169 23.72 16.86 8.84
N LEU A 170 23.54 17.86 7.98
CA LEU A 170 22.35 18.71 8.02
C LEU A 170 21.13 18.00 7.44
N GLN A 171 21.29 17.12 6.44
CA GLN A 171 20.20 16.25 5.97
C GLN A 171 19.74 15.29 7.08
N TRP A 172 20.69 14.76 7.84
CA TRP A 172 20.41 13.93 9.01
C TRP A 172 19.66 14.72 10.08
N SER A 173 20.18 15.87 10.51
CA SER A 173 19.51 16.71 11.49
C SER A 173 18.12 17.14 11.03
N ALA A 174 17.95 17.47 9.75
CA ALA A 174 16.66 17.78 9.14
C ALA A 174 15.66 16.62 9.26
N PHE A 175 16.12 15.39 9.04
CA PHE A 175 15.29 14.19 9.19
C PHE A 175 14.87 13.96 10.64
N GLU A 176 15.80 14.04 11.59
CA GLU A 176 15.50 13.86 13.02
C GLU A 176 14.43 14.85 13.50
N VAL A 177 14.64 16.15 13.22
CA VAL A 177 13.70 17.17 13.70
C VAL A 177 12.35 17.14 12.97
N LEU A 178 12.28 16.61 11.74
CA LEU A 178 11.00 16.41 11.05
C LEU A 178 10.16 15.31 11.69
N LEU A 179 10.78 14.22 12.15
CA LEU A 179 10.06 13.19 12.88
C LEU A 179 9.56 13.73 14.23
N ASP A 180 10.34 14.59 14.91
CA ASP A 180 9.88 15.31 16.09
C ASP A 180 8.71 16.27 15.79
N LEU A 181 8.74 16.95 14.63
CA LEU A 181 7.67 17.84 14.19
C LEU A 181 6.34 17.07 14.02
N LEU A 182 6.38 15.85 13.47
CA LEU A 182 5.18 15.02 13.29
C LEU A 182 4.49 14.75 14.62
N GLN A 183 5.25 14.35 15.64
CA GLN A 183 4.74 14.15 16.99
C GLN A 183 4.11 15.44 17.55
N GLY A 184 4.79 16.58 17.43
CA GLY A 184 4.25 17.87 17.90
C GLY A 184 2.99 18.33 17.15
N LEU A 185 2.88 18.03 15.85
CA LEU A 185 1.69 18.31 15.05
C LEU A 185 0.51 17.41 15.43
N ALA A 186 0.77 16.14 15.76
CA ALA A 186 -0.24 15.24 16.29
C ALA A 186 -0.80 15.77 17.61
N GLU A 187 0.08 16.07 18.56
CA GLU A 187 -0.26 16.60 19.89
C GLU A 187 -1.04 17.92 19.82
N SER A 188 -0.53 18.90 19.05
CA SER A 188 -1.16 20.22 18.93
C SER A 188 -2.53 20.20 18.26
N SER A 189 -2.78 19.22 17.39
CA SER A 189 -4.07 19.05 16.73
C SER A 189 -5.04 18.16 17.51
N GLY A 190 -4.64 17.65 18.69
CA GLY A 190 -5.43 16.73 19.51
C GLY A 190 -5.83 15.46 18.74
N GLY A 191 -5.07 15.12 17.70
CA GLY A 191 -5.44 14.13 16.70
C GLY A 191 -4.29 13.18 16.39
N ARG A 192 -4.64 11.97 15.98
CA ARG A 192 -3.68 10.91 15.70
C ARG A 192 -3.18 11.01 14.27
N VAL A 193 -1.92 10.62 14.10
CA VAL A 193 -1.25 10.66 12.81
C VAL A 193 -0.77 9.26 12.48
N VAL A 194 -0.97 8.84 11.23
CA VAL A 194 -0.41 7.61 10.69
C VAL A 194 0.57 7.95 9.59
N LEU A 195 1.82 7.54 9.75
CA LEU A 195 2.84 7.62 8.69
C LEU A 195 2.95 6.27 7.98
N ILE A 196 2.50 6.22 6.73
CA ILE A 196 2.58 5.06 5.86
C ILE A 196 3.86 5.17 5.01
N LEU A 197 4.76 4.23 5.19
CA LEU A 197 5.99 4.09 4.41
C LEU A 197 5.79 3.00 3.37
N GLU A 198 5.54 3.40 2.14
CA GLU A 198 5.25 2.48 1.04
C GLU A 198 6.53 1.89 0.47
N SER A 199 6.51 0.59 0.15
CA SER A 199 7.67 -0.12 -0.41
C SER A 199 8.91 0.03 0.48
N PHE A 200 8.70 0.03 1.80
CA PHE A 200 9.67 0.37 2.83
C PHE A 200 11.09 -0.18 2.64
N PRO A 201 11.30 -1.44 2.23
CA PRO A 201 12.66 -1.98 2.05
C PRO A 201 13.53 -1.22 1.02
N HIS A 202 12.93 -0.38 0.16
CA HIS A 202 13.68 0.41 -0.82
C HIS A 202 14.60 1.45 -0.19
N ILE A 203 14.40 1.85 1.07
CA ILE A 203 15.34 2.76 1.76
C ILE A 203 16.77 2.20 1.79
N ARG A 204 16.92 0.87 1.87
CA ARG A 204 18.21 0.17 1.91
C ARG A 204 19.01 0.29 0.60
N SER A 205 18.37 0.73 -0.49
CA SER A 205 19.06 0.93 -1.78
C SER A 205 20.09 2.06 -1.72
N TRP A 206 19.88 3.04 -0.84
CA TRP A 206 20.76 4.19 -0.63
C TRP A 206 21.28 4.29 0.81
N ASP A 207 20.52 3.84 1.81
CA ASP A 207 20.97 3.74 3.21
C ASP A 207 21.80 2.47 3.45
N ARG A 208 22.97 2.39 2.80
CA ARG A 208 23.81 1.17 2.79
C ARG A 208 24.29 0.74 4.17
N ASN A 209 24.41 1.68 5.11
CA ASN A 209 24.85 1.43 6.47
C ASN A 209 23.67 1.25 7.44
N GLY A 210 22.43 1.34 6.96
CA GLY A 210 21.21 1.17 7.76
C GLY A 210 21.01 2.24 8.83
N VAL A 211 21.64 3.41 8.71
CA VAL A 211 21.63 4.46 9.75
C VAL A 211 20.24 5.09 9.86
N TRP A 212 19.63 5.39 8.72
CA TRP A 212 18.31 6.02 8.63
C TRP A 212 17.20 5.05 9.01
N GLU A 213 17.28 3.82 8.51
CA GLU A 213 16.34 2.76 8.88
C GLU A 213 16.39 2.48 10.39
N THR A 214 17.59 2.34 10.96
CA THR A 214 17.75 2.05 12.40
C THR A 214 17.20 3.18 13.25
N PHE A 215 17.41 4.44 12.87
CA PHE A 215 16.86 5.57 13.62
C PHE A 215 15.33 5.63 13.51
N LEU A 216 14.78 5.44 12.32
CA LEU A 216 13.33 5.41 12.14
C LEU A 216 12.68 4.32 13.01
N ARG A 217 13.32 3.15 13.14
CA ARG A 217 12.85 2.08 14.05
C ARG A 217 12.84 2.50 15.51
N LYS A 218 13.86 3.22 15.96
CA LYS A 218 13.88 3.80 17.32
C LYS A 218 12.77 4.84 17.51
N GLU A 219 12.48 5.62 16.48
CA GLU A 219 11.38 6.58 16.52
C GLU A 219 10.01 5.90 16.61
N ILE A 220 9.81 4.80 15.88
CA ILE A 220 8.61 3.95 15.99
C ILE A 220 8.37 3.53 17.44
N GLU A 221 9.42 3.09 18.15
CA GLU A 221 9.30 2.68 19.56
C GLU A 221 9.08 3.85 20.54
N ARG A 222 9.50 5.06 20.17
CA ARG A 222 9.52 6.25 21.04
C ARG A 222 8.25 7.10 20.92
N GLN A 223 7.73 7.25 19.71
CA GLN A 223 6.61 8.14 19.44
C GLN A 223 5.30 7.55 19.94
N THR A 224 4.39 8.41 20.39
CA THR A 224 3.16 7.99 21.08
C THR A 224 1.88 8.54 20.44
N GLN A 225 2.01 9.52 19.54
CA GLN A 225 0.88 10.11 18.80
C GLN A 225 1.00 9.91 17.28
N VAL A 226 2.06 9.23 16.86
CA VAL A 226 2.31 8.84 15.48
C VAL A 226 2.40 7.33 15.44
N SER A 227 1.50 6.70 14.68
CA SER A 227 1.59 5.28 14.37
C SER A 227 2.23 5.10 13.00
N TYR A 228 3.05 4.07 12.86
CA TYR A 228 3.79 3.79 11.65
C TYR A 228 3.26 2.56 10.96
N VAL A 229 3.14 2.65 9.63
CA VAL A 229 2.77 1.52 8.79
C VAL A 229 3.84 1.26 7.76
N LEU A 230 4.57 0.16 7.95
CA LEU A 230 5.58 -0.32 7.02
C LEU A 230 4.92 -1.21 5.98
N VAL A 231 4.92 -0.81 4.71
CA VAL A 231 4.37 -1.62 3.60
C VAL A 231 5.52 -2.31 2.87
N ALA A 232 5.56 -3.64 2.89
CA ALA A 232 6.68 -4.40 2.38
C ALA A 232 6.30 -5.68 1.62
N THR A 233 7.32 -6.36 1.06
CA THR A 233 7.18 -7.70 0.47
C THR A 233 7.18 -8.77 1.56
N ILE A 234 6.79 -10.00 1.24
CA ILE A 234 6.74 -11.12 2.21
C ILE A 234 8.13 -11.44 2.79
N ALA A 235 9.20 -11.18 2.05
CA ALA A 235 10.57 -11.33 2.54
C ALA A 235 10.88 -10.49 3.79
N GLU A 236 10.13 -9.39 3.98
CA GLU A 236 10.34 -8.50 5.13
C GLU A 236 9.86 -9.14 6.45
N ILE A 237 8.91 -10.09 6.38
CA ILE A 237 8.40 -10.76 7.59
C ILE A 237 9.52 -11.52 8.31
N SER A 238 10.35 -12.26 7.56
CA SER A 238 11.45 -13.04 8.14
C SER A 238 12.56 -12.17 8.72
N LEU A 239 12.74 -10.95 8.22
CA LEU A 239 13.70 -10.01 8.79
C LEU A 239 13.23 -9.48 10.16
N HIS A 240 11.92 -9.41 10.38
CA HIS A 240 11.32 -8.87 11.60
C HIS A 240 10.88 -9.89 12.63
N ALA A 241 10.92 -11.18 12.30
CA ALA A 241 10.49 -12.25 13.19
C ALA A 241 11.42 -12.42 14.42
N ASP A 242 12.70 -12.07 14.28
CA ASP A 242 13.74 -12.37 15.26
C ASP A 242 14.30 -11.13 15.99
N GLU A 243 13.74 -9.93 15.75
CA GLU A 243 14.21 -8.68 16.38
C GLU A 243 13.63 -8.52 17.81
N PRO A 244 14.46 -8.55 18.87
CA PRO A 244 13.98 -8.37 20.24
C PRO A 244 13.44 -6.96 20.44
N GLY A 245 12.23 -6.82 20.98
CA GLY A 245 11.60 -5.51 21.25
C GLY A 245 10.78 -4.95 20.09
N ASN A 246 10.62 -5.69 18.99
CA ASN A 246 9.80 -5.27 17.87
C ASN A 246 8.29 -5.32 18.23
N HIS A 247 7.68 -4.17 18.43
CA HIS A 247 6.25 -4.03 18.76
C HIS A 247 5.33 -3.94 17.51
N LEU A 248 5.89 -4.10 16.30
CA LEU A 248 5.13 -4.06 15.06
C LEU A 248 4.16 -5.24 14.95
N GLU A 249 2.87 -4.95 14.79
CA GLU A 249 1.91 -5.97 14.40
C GLU A 249 2.16 -6.39 12.94
N ILE A 250 2.35 -7.70 12.70
CA ILE A 250 2.59 -8.22 11.35
C ILE A 250 1.28 -8.71 10.72
N VAL A 251 0.88 -8.08 9.60
CA VAL A 251 -0.26 -8.49 8.79
C VAL A 251 0.20 -9.02 7.43
N LYS A 252 0.06 -10.32 7.20
CA LYS A 252 0.42 -10.99 5.94
C LYS A 252 -0.78 -11.07 4.97
N LEU A 253 -0.56 -10.63 3.73
CA LEU A 253 -1.47 -10.78 2.60
C LEU A 253 -0.99 -11.89 1.66
N ALA A 254 -1.32 -13.14 1.99
CA ALA A 254 -1.14 -14.28 1.09
C ALA A 254 -2.18 -14.27 -0.04
N PRO A 255 -1.96 -14.96 -1.18
CA PRO A 255 -2.97 -15.12 -2.22
C PRO A 255 -4.31 -15.60 -1.65
N LEU A 256 -5.40 -15.11 -2.25
CA LEU A 256 -6.74 -15.54 -1.88
C LEU A 256 -6.99 -16.99 -2.29
N ALA A 257 -7.88 -17.65 -1.55
CA ALA A 257 -8.35 -18.96 -1.93
C ALA A 257 -9.17 -18.89 -3.24
N ASN A 258 -9.12 -19.97 -4.01
CA ASN A 258 -9.72 -20.05 -5.34
C ASN A 258 -11.24 -19.83 -5.32
N ASP A 259 -11.92 -20.36 -4.31
CA ASP A 259 -13.35 -20.21 -4.07
C ASP A 259 -13.73 -18.75 -3.77
N VAL A 260 -12.92 -18.03 -2.99
CA VAL A 260 -13.10 -16.60 -2.70
C VAL A 260 -12.95 -15.77 -3.97
N VAL A 261 -11.93 -16.05 -4.79
CA VAL A 261 -11.75 -15.37 -6.08
C VAL A 261 -12.89 -15.69 -7.04
N ALA A 262 -13.31 -16.95 -7.12
CA ALA A 262 -14.41 -17.40 -7.96
C ALA A 262 -15.72 -16.68 -7.62
N ALA A 263 -16.10 -16.66 -6.33
CA ALA A 263 -17.30 -15.99 -5.86
C ALA A 263 -17.26 -14.49 -6.20
N TRP A 264 -16.13 -13.83 -5.95
CA TRP A 264 -15.95 -12.41 -6.25
C TRP A 264 -16.07 -12.11 -7.75
N VAL A 265 -15.39 -12.87 -8.61
CA VAL A 265 -15.43 -12.57 -10.05
C VAL A 265 -16.81 -12.80 -10.63
N GLN A 266 -17.54 -13.81 -10.13
CA GLN A 266 -18.92 -14.05 -10.51
C GLN A 266 -19.82 -12.89 -10.11
N GLU A 267 -19.71 -12.38 -8.88
CA GLU A 267 -20.47 -11.21 -8.41
C GLU A 267 -20.17 -9.96 -9.26
N VAL A 268 -18.89 -9.68 -9.49
CA VAL A 268 -18.45 -8.49 -10.25
C VAL A 268 -18.91 -8.53 -11.70
N LEU A 269 -18.86 -9.68 -12.36
CA LEU A 269 -19.31 -9.83 -13.74
C LEU A 269 -20.83 -9.86 -13.84
N HIS A 270 -21.52 -10.43 -12.85
CA HIS A 270 -22.98 -10.42 -12.81
C HIS A 270 -23.54 -9.00 -12.77
N GLY A 271 -22.88 -8.08 -12.05
CA GLY A 271 -23.22 -6.65 -12.07
C GLY A 271 -23.10 -5.98 -13.44
N GLU A 272 -22.37 -6.59 -14.38
CA GLU A 272 -22.23 -6.13 -15.78
C GLU A 272 -23.11 -6.93 -16.75
N GLY A 273 -24.00 -7.80 -16.24
CA GLY A 273 -24.83 -8.69 -17.06
C GLY A 273 -24.05 -9.87 -17.68
N LEU A 274 -22.88 -10.20 -17.15
CA LEU A 274 -22.01 -11.26 -17.62
C LEU A 274 -21.95 -12.42 -16.63
N THR A 275 -21.91 -13.66 -17.13
CA THR A 275 -21.72 -14.86 -16.30
C THR A 275 -20.84 -15.87 -17.01
N PHE A 276 -20.11 -16.69 -16.26
CA PHE A 276 -19.38 -17.82 -16.83
C PHE A 276 -20.36 -18.92 -17.25
N ASP A 277 -20.18 -19.47 -18.45
CA ASP A 277 -20.96 -20.61 -18.96
C ASP A 277 -20.69 -21.84 -18.07
N PRO A 278 -21.71 -22.39 -17.36
CA PRO A 278 -21.53 -23.54 -16.47
C PRO A 278 -21.07 -24.82 -17.16
N ARG A 279 -21.17 -24.90 -18.49
CA ARG A 279 -20.72 -26.05 -19.29
C ARG A 279 -19.27 -25.91 -19.76
N SER A 280 -18.63 -24.80 -19.44
CA SER A 280 -17.28 -24.43 -19.88
C SER A 280 -16.29 -24.47 -18.72
N GLN A 281 -14.99 -24.48 -19.03
CA GLN A 281 -13.91 -24.37 -18.04
C GLN A 281 -13.46 -22.92 -17.81
N ALA A 282 -14.23 -21.94 -18.28
CA ALA A 282 -13.85 -20.53 -18.27
C ALA A 282 -13.53 -19.99 -16.86
N LEU A 283 -14.31 -20.36 -15.85
CA LEU A 283 -14.05 -19.96 -14.46
C LEU A 283 -12.77 -20.61 -13.93
N GLU A 284 -12.53 -21.88 -14.23
CA GLU A 284 -11.31 -22.58 -13.83
C GLU A 284 -10.07 -21.96 -14.51
N LEU A 285 -10.15 -21.68 -15.81
CA LEU A 285 -9.10 -20.98 -16.56
C LEU A 285 -8.78 -19.61 -15.95
N PHE A 286 -9.80 -18.84 -15.59
CA PHE A 286 -9.64 -17.55 -14.91
C PHE A 286 -8.90 -17.71 -13.58
N VAL A 287 -9.40 -18.59 -12.71
CA VAL A 287 -8.85 -18.79 -11.36
C VAL A 287 -7.42 -19.32 -11.42
N ASN A 288 -7.14 -20.27 -12.32
CA ASN A 288 -5.81 -20.82 -12.52
C ASN A 288 -4.81 -19.81 -13.08
N ALA A 289 -5.28 -18.85 -13.89
CA ALA A 289 -4.42 -17.80 -14.43
C ALA A 289 -3.99 -16.78 -13.37
N VAL A 290 -4.90 -16.42 -12.45
CA VAL A 290 -4.66 -15.35 -11.46
C VAL A 290 -4.18 -15.89 -10.12
N GLN A 291 -4.39 -17.17 -9.83
CA GLN A 291 -3.88 -17.90 -8.66
C GLN A 291 -4.05 -17.15 -7.33
N GLY A 292 -5.22 -16.55 -7.09
CA GLY A 292 -5.48 -15.83 -5.84
C GLY A 292 -4.93 -14.39 -5.78
N HIS A 293 -4.26 -13.90 -6.83
CA HIS A 293 -3.64 -12.57 -6.84
C HIS A 293 -4.65 -11.52 -7.33
N LEU A 294 -5.12 -10.66 -6.41
CA LEU A 294 -6.18 -9.68 -6.69
C LEU A 294 -5.83 -8.67 -7.78
N GLY A 295 -4.56 -8.25 -7.90
CA GLY A 295 -4.11 -7.35 -8.96
C GLY A 295 -4.31 -7.96 -10.35
N ASP A 296 -3.82 -9.18 -10.53
CA ASP A 296 -3.97 -9.95 -11.78
C ASP A 296 -5.44 -10.26 -12.06
N ALA A 297 -6.19 -10.67 -11.03
CA ALA A 297 -7.62 -10.91 -11.13
C ALA A 297 -8.38 -9.67 -11.58
N SER A 298 -8.08 -8.50 -11.01
CA SER A 298 -8.70 -7.23 -11.38
C SER A 298 -8.35 -6.82 -12.81
N ALA A 299 -7.10 -7.02 -13.25
CA ALA A 299 -6.68 -6.74 -14.62
C ALA A 299 -7.42 -7.62 -15.63
N LEU A 300 -7.54 -8.92 -15.34
CA LEU A 300 -8.24 -9.86 -16.20
C LEU A 300 -9.76 -9.62 -16.22
N VAL A 301 -10.37 -9.28 -15.08
CA VAL A 301 -11.78 -8.90 -15.02
C VAL A 301 -12.08 -7.68 -15.88
N ARG A 302 -11.22 -6.64 -15.84
CA ARG A 302 -11.41 -5.45 -16.69
C ARG A 302 -11.46 -5.78 -18.18
N ARG A 303 -10.65 -6.75 -18.62
CA ARG A 303 -10.70 -7.26 -20.00
C ARG A 303 -12.02 -7.96 -20.28
N LEU A 304 -12.41 -8.89 -19.39
CA LEU A 304 -13.66 -9.64 -19.54
C LEU A 304 -14.90 -8.74 -19.57
N LYS A 305 -14.93 -7.67 -18.78
CA LYS A 305 -16.02 -6.66 -18.84
C LYS A 305 -16.15 -5.98 -20.21
N SER A 306 -15.07 -5.92 -20.97
CA SER A 306 -15.04 -5.29 -22.29
C SER A 306 -15.44 -6.25 -23.42
N VAL A 307 -15.63 -7.54 -23.11
CA VAL A 307 -16.02 -8.55 -24.08
C VAL A 307 -17.47 -8.34 -24.49
N ARG A 308 -17.72 -8.30 -25.80
CA ARG A 308 -19.08 -8.23 -26.35
C ARG A 308 -19.62 -9.63 -26.61
N VAL A 309 -20.46 -10.11 -25.70
CA VAL A 309 -21.21 -11.36 -25.84
C VAL A 309 -22.70 -11.08 -25.99
N SER A 310 -23.34 -11.66 -27.01
CA SER A 310 -24.76 -11.46 -27.30
C SER A 310 -25.68 -12.16 -26.28
N ASP A 311 -25.20 -13.22 -25.64
CA ASP A 311 -25.94 -14.04 -24.68
C ASP A 311 -25.49 -13.84 -23.22
N GLY A 312 -24.54 -12.94 -22.97
CA GLY A 312 -23.99 -12.71 -21.63
C GLY A 312 -23.10 -13.83 -21.09
N LEU A 313 -22.77 -14.85 -21.91
CA LEU A 313 -22.04 -16.05 -21.47
C LEU A 313 -20.56 -16.00 -21.85
N ILE A 314 -19.71 -15.88 -20.82
CA ILE A 314 -18.25 -16.00 -20.91
C ILE A 314 -17.89 -17.48 -21.00
N ARG A 315 -17.03 -17.80 -21.97
CA ARG A 315 -16.61 -19.16 -22.34
C ARG A 315 -15.09 -19.24 -22.39
N ASP A 316 -14.56 -20.44 -22.52
CA ASP A 316 -13.10 -20.71 -22.48
C ASP A 316 -12.31 -19.78 -23.39
N TRP A 317 -12.75 -19.63 -24.64
CA TRP A 317 -12.07 -18.79 -25.63
C TRP A 317 -12.04 -17.30 -25.25
N HIS A 318 -13.08 -16.79 -24.59
CA HIS A 318 -13.12 -15.40 -24.12
C HIS A 318 -12.06 -15.16 -23.03
N VAL A 319 -11.92 -16.11 -22.11
CA VAL A 319 -10.94 -16.04 -21.03
C VAL A 319 -9.53 -16.21 -21.58
N GLN A 320 -9.31 -17.18 -22.47
CA GLN A 320 -8.03 -17.39 -23.12
C GLN A 320 -7.61 -16.15 -23.92
N GLN A 321 -8.51 -15.58 -24.72
CA GLN A 321 -8.22 -14.35 -25.47
C GLN A 321 -7.87 -13.20 -24.53
N ALA A 322 -8.66 -12.98 -23.47
CA ALA A 322 -8.40 -11.92 -22.49
C ALA A 322 -7.04 -12.10 -21.79
N ILE A 323 -6.63 -13.35 -21.50
CA ILE A 323 -5.30 -13.67 -20.97
C ILE A 323 -4.24 -13.31 -22.02
N GLN A 324 -4.37 -13.78 -23.26
CA GLN A 324 -3.37 -13.54 -24.31
C GLN A 324 -3.17 -12.04 -24.59
N GLU A 325 -4.25 -11.28 -24.69
CA GLU A 325 -4.18 -9.82 -24.86
C GLU A 325 -3.48 -9.15 -23.67
N LEU A 326 -3.80 -9.57 -22.44
CA LEU A 326 -3.16 -9.02 -21.25
C LEU A 326 -1.66 -9.36 -21.19
N LEU A 327 -1.27 -10.57 -21.56
CA LEU A 327 0.14 -10.98 -21.63
C LEU A 327 0.88 -10.22 -22.74
N ALA A 328 0.24 -9.99 -23.88
CA ALA A 328 0.81 -9.19 -24.97
C ALA A 328 1.06 -7.74 -24.52
N ASP A 329 0.12 -7.13 -23.81
CA ASP A 329 0.27 -5.76 -23.30
C ASP A 329 1.37 -5.65 -22.23
N LEU A 330 1.51 -6.68 -21.40
CA LEU A 330 2.53 -6.73 -20.35
C LEU A 330 3.90 -7.20 -20.85
N SER A 331 4.01 -7.68 -22.09
CA SER A 331 5.23 -8.33 -22.62
C SER A 331 6.48 -7.46 -22.49
N MET A 332 6.42 -6.19 -22.89
CA MET A 332 7.56 -5.27 -22.79
C MET A 332 7.97 -5.00 -21.33
N VAL A 333 7.00 -4.94 -20.41
CA VAL A 333 7.26 -4.77 -18.97
C VAL A 333 7.94 -6.02 -18.41
N PHE A 334 7.46 -7.20 -18.77
CA PHE A 334 8.04 -8.47 -18.35
C PHE A 334 9.44 -8.70 -18.91
N GLU A 335 9.68 -8.36 -20.18
CA GLU A 335 11.02 -8.43 -20.77
C GLU A 335 11.98 -7.47 -20.07
N SER A 336 11.54 -6.23 -19.80
CA SER A 336 12.34 -5.25 -19.05
C SER A 336 12.66 -5.73 -17.64
N LEU A 337 11.67 -6.31 -16.94
CA LEU A 337 11.86 -6.87 -15.62
C LEU A 337 12.92 -7.99 -15.63
N LEU A 338 12.85 -8.90 -16.61
CA LEU A 338 13.79 -10.00 -16.74
C LEU A 338 15.21 -9.50 -17.05
N MET A 339 15.35 -8.53 -17.96
CA MET A 339 16.64 -7.93 -18.34
C MET A 339 17.34 -7.18 -17.20
N LEU A 340 16.59 -6.70 -16.21
CA LEU A 340 17.13 -6.02 -15.03
C LEU A 340 17.58 -7.00 -13.93
N LEU A 341 17.27 -8.29 -14.06
CA LEU A 341 17.70 -9.30 -13.08
C LEU A 341 19.12 -9.76 -13.36
N PRO A 342 19.93 -10.00 -12.32
CA PRO A 342 21.17 -10.76 -12.45
C PRO A 342 20.92 -12.10 -13.15
N ALA A 343 21.84 -12.53 -14.01
CA ALA A 343 21.65 -13.74 -14.83
C ALA A 343 21.28 -14.99 -14.02
N ASN A 344 21.86 -15.17 -12.83
CA ASN A 344 21.53 -16.28 -11.94
C ASN A 344 20.12 -16.19 -11.34
N GLN A 345 19.59 -14.98 -11.11
CA GLN A 345 18.21 -14.75 -10.66
C GLN A 345 17.22 -14.99 -11.80
N ALA A 346 17.51 -14.47 -13.01
CA ALA A 346 16.68 -14.72 -14.19
C ALA A 346 16.57 -16.22 -14.49
N HIS A 347 17.71 -16.93 -14.54
CA HIS A 347 17.75 -18.36 -14.84
C HIS A 347 17.00 -19.22 -13.81
N LEU A 348 17.14 -18.89 -12.52
CA LEU A 348 16.36 -19.55 -11.46
C LEU A 348 14.85 -19.29 -11.62
N LEU A 349 14.47 -18.05 -11.93
CA LEU A 349 13.07 -17.67 -12.10
C LEU A 349 12.43 -18.39 -13.29
N GLU A 350 13.13 -18.47 -14.42
CA GLU A 350 12.72 -19.21 -15.62
C GLU A 350 12.57 -20.72 -15.32
N SER A 351 13.53 -21.29 -14.60
CA SER A 351 13.48 -22.70 -14.17
C SER A 351 12.26 -22.99 -13.30
N LEU A 352 11.98 -22.13 -12.32
CA LEU A 352 10.81 -22.24 -11.45
C LEU A 352 9.49 -22.04 -12.19
N ALA A 353 9.47 -21.22 -13.24
CA ALA A 353 8.29 -21.03 -14.08
C ALA A 353 7.97 -22.30 -14.88
N LEU A 354 8.97 -22.92 -15.50
CA LEU A 354 8.84 -24.13 -16.32
C LEU A 354 8.60 -25.40 -15.49
N ASP A 355 9.31 -25.54 -14.38
CA ASP A 355 9.32 -26.74 -13.54
C ASP A 355 9.20 -26.33 -12.06
N PRO A 356 7.99 -26.04 -11.56
CA PRO A 356 7.78 -25.62 -10.18
C PRO A 356 8.27 -26.67 -9.17
N THR A 357 8.91 -26.22 -8.09
CA THR A 357 9.40 -27.10 -7.02
C THR A 357 9.38 -26.42 -5.65
N ASP A 358 9.15 -27.20 -4.59
CA ASP A 358 9.31 -26.79 -3.20
C ASP A 358 10.78 -26.83 -2.75
N LYS A 359 11.67 -27.45 -3.53
CA LYS A 359 13.09 -27.70 -3.19
C LYS A 359 14.02 -27.26 -4.33
N PRO A 360 14.09 -25.96 -4.66
CA PRO A 360 14.95 -25.44 -5.73
C PRO A 360 16.44 -25.67 -5.48
N GLN A 361 16.81 -25.99 -4.23
CA GLN A 361 18.18 -26.27 -3.80
C GLN A 361 18.52 -27.77 -3.81
N SER A 362 17.59 -28.64 -4.18
CA SER A 362 17.86 -30.08 -4.26
C SER A 362 18.89 -30.37 -5.36
N ARG A 363 19.73 -31.39 -5.13
CA ARG A 363 20.77 -31.78 -6.09
C ARG A 363 20.17 -32.11 -7.47
N ASP A 364 19.03 -32.78 -7.48
CA ASP A 364 18.35 -33.20 -8.72
C ASP A 364 17.85 -31.99 -9.51
N TYR A 365 17.24 -31.02 -8.83
CA TYR A 365 16.74 -29.80 -9.49
C TYR A 365 17.88 -28.92 -10.01
N ILE A 366 18.94 -28.74 -9.21
CA ILE A 366 20.13 -28.01 -9.63
C ILE A 366 20.77 -28.64 -10.87
N HIS A 367 20.85 -29.98 -10.89
CA HIS A 367 21.41 -30.70 -12.04
C HIS A 367 20.51 -30.61 -13.27
N LYS A 368 19.19 -30.76 -13.10
CA LYS A 368 18.20 -30.70 -14.19
C LYS A 368 18.22 -29.36 -14.91
N HIS A 369 18.33 -28.26 -14.15
CA HIS A 369 18.24 -26.89 -14.69
C HIS A 369 19.58 -26.16 -14.77
N TYR A 370 20.71 -26.84 -14.56
CA TYR A 370 22.05 -26.23 -14.61
C TYR A 370 22.21 -25.00 -13.71
N LEU A 371 21.58 -25.03 -12.53
CA LEU A 371 21.66 -23.92 -11.58
C LEU A 371 23.04 -23.84 -10.93
N SER A 372 23.40 -22.64 -10.48
CA SER A 372 24.56 -22.45 -9.62
C SER A 372 24.41 -23.22 -8.30
N ARG A 373 25.52 -23.54 -7.63
CA ARG A 373 25.53 -24.26 -6.35
C ARG A 373 25.91 -23.34 -5.18
N GLY A 374 25.55 -23.76 -3.97
CA GLY A 374 25.98 -23.12 -2.72
C GLY A 374 25.49 -21.67 -2.60
N GLY A 375 26.37 -20.77 -2.15
CA GLY A 375 26.04 -19.38 -1.83
C GLY A 375 25.46 -18.58 -3.01
N SER A 376 25.84 -18.88 -4.25
CA SER A 376 25.28 -18.21 -5.44
C SER A 376 23.78 -18.46 -5.60
N LEU A 377 23.32 -19.70 -5.37
CA LEU A 377 21.90 -20.05 -5.44
C LEU A 377 21.12 -19.46 -4.27
N GLN A 378 21.69 -19.48 -3.06
CA GLN A 378 21.08 -18.82 -1.90
C GLN A 378 20.88 -17.33 -2.15
N GLY A 379 21.91 -16.65 -2.68
CA GLY A 379 21.84 -15.24 -3.05
C GLY A 379 20.81 -14.97 -4.14
N ALA A 380 20.64 -15.87 -5.11
CA ALA A 380 19.60 -15.76 -6.12
C ALA A 380 18.19 -15.90 -5.53
N ILE A 381 17.97 -16.90 -4.68
CA ILE A 381 16.68 -17.12 -3.97
C ILE A 381 16.33 -15.90 -3.11
N ALA A 382 17.24 -15.48 -2.23
CA ALA A 382 17.03 -14.32 -1.36
C ALA A 382 16.78 -13.05 -2.21
N GLY A 383 17.58 -12.84 -3.26
CA GLY A 383 17.45 -11.71 -4.16
C GLY A 383 16.10 -11.63 -4.87
N LEU A 384 15.53 -12.76 -5.29
CA LEU A 384 14.19 -12.83 -5.89
C LEU A 384 13.07 -12.65 -4.86
N GLN A 385 13.24 -13.19 -3.64
CA GLN A 385 12.29 -13.03 -2.54
C GLN A 385 12.18 -11.57 -2.09
N HIS A 386 13.32 -10.90 -1.90
CA HIS A 386 13.35 -9.47 -1.54
C HIS A 386 12.64 -8.60 -2.57
N LYS A 387 12.84 -8.89 -3.87
CA LYS A 387 12.12 -8.24 -4.98
C LYS A 387 10.64 -8.60 -5.06
N GLY A 388 10.17 -9.57 -4.26
CA GLY A 388 8.80 -10.05 -4.28
C GLY A 388 8.42 -10.78 -5.57
N LEU A 389 9.39 -11.42 -6.23
CA LEU A 389 9.20 -12.17 -7.48
C LEU A 389 8.94 -13.66 -7.24
N ILE A 390 9.39 -14.20 -6.11
CA ILE A 390 9.07 -15.54 -5.65
C ILE A 390 8.68 -15.51 -4.17
N TYR A 391 7.97 -16.53 -3.72
CA TYR A 391 7.69 -16.73 -2.31
C TYR A 391 8.80 -17.51 -1.57
N GLY A 392 8.65 -17.59 -0.25
CA GLY A 392 9.47 -18.45 0.61
C GLY A 392 9.10 -19.92 0.57
N SER A 393 9.80 -20.70 1.39
CA SER A 393 9.57 -22.13 1.57
C SER A 393 8.14 -22.41 2.04
N GLU A 394 7.52 -21.50 2.81
CA GLU A 394 6.16 -21.64 3.31
C GLU A 394 5.09 -21.61 2.20
N GLN A 395 5.47 -21.22 0.99
CA GLN A 395 4.63 -21.21 -0.20
C GLN A 395 5.32 -21.91 -1.38
N GLY A 396 6.30 -22.76 -1.09
CA GLY A 396 6.95 -23.65 -2.06
C GLY A 396 7.72 -22.92 -3.15
N TYR A 397 8.36 -21.78 -2.84
CA TYR A 397 9.20 -21.02 -3.79
C TYR A 397 8.55 -20.65 -5.13
N ARG A 398 7.22 -20.70 -5.22
CA ARG A 398 6.49 -20.37 -6.45
C ARG A 398 6.67 -18.89 -6.83
N LEU A 399 6.46 -18.58 -8.11
CA LEU A 399 6.46 -17.20 -8.59
C LEU A 399 5.32 -16.41 -7.93
N ALA A 400 5.62 -15.17 -7.57
CA ALA A 400 4.71 -14.23 -6.90
C ALA A 400 3.87 -13.38 -7.87
N LEU A 401 4.12 -13.54 -9.18
CA LEU A 401 3.44 -12.83 -10.27
C LEU A 401 2.91 -13.88 -11.27
N PRO A 402 1.67 -14.39 -11.09
CA PRO A 402 1.10 -15.44 -11.93
C PRO A 402 1.09 -15.12 -13.43
N LEU A 403 0.70 -13.91 -13.83
CA LEU A 403 0.72 -13.53 -15.25
C LEU A 403 2.14 -13.52 -15.82
N PHE A 404 3.14 -13.14 -15.02
CA PHE A 404 4.53 -13.22 -15.45
C PHE A 404 4.98 -14.67 -15.60
N ALA A 405 4.58 -15.56 -14.70
CA ALA A 405 4.85 -16.99 -14.80
C ALA A 405 4.21 -17.61 -16.07
N LEU A 406 2.98 -17.23 -16.41
CA LEU A 406 2.32 -17.67 -17.64
C LEU A 406 3.06 -17.18 -18.88
N TRP A 407 3.46 -15.91 -18.89
CA TRP A 407 4.23 -15.33 -19.99
C TRP A 407 5.58 -16.03 -20.17
N LEU A 408 6.31 -16.29 -19.08
CA LEU A 408 7.58 -17.02 -19.14
C LEU A 408 7.40 -18.42 -19.74
N ARG A 409 6.36 -19.14 -19.35
CA ARG A 409 6.05 -20.46 -19.92
C ARG A 409 5.80 -20.39 -21.42
N GLN A 410 5.08 -19.38 -21.90
CA GLN A 410 4.80 -19.19 -23.33
C GLN A 410 6.03 -18.75 -24.13
N ARG A 411 6.91 -17.95 -23.52
CA ARG A 411 8.16 -17.48 -24.14
C ARG A 411 9.19 -18.61 -24.27
N LEU A 412 9.19 -19.56 -23.34
CA LEU A 412 10.18 -20.63 -23.24
C LEU A 412 9.71 -21.98 -23.80
N SER A 413 8.41 -22.13 -24.08
CA SER A 413 7.82 -23.26 -24.82
C SER A 413 8.02 -23.09 -26.32
#